data_AF-A0A1E1WIB9-F1
#
_entry.id   AF-A0A1E1WIB9-F1
#
_cell.length_a   1.000
_cell.length_b   1.000
_cell.length_c   1.000
_cell.angle_alpha   90.00
_cell.angle_beta   90.00
_cell.angle_gamma   90.00
#
_symmetry.space_group_name_H-M   'P 1'
#
loop_
_entity.id
_entity.type
_entity.pdbx_description
1 polymer ?
#
loop_
_entity_poly.entity_id
_entity_poly.type
_entity_poly.pdbx_seq_one_letter_code
_entity_poly.pdbx_strand_id
1 'polypeptide(L)'
;MGQKVSRTDFEWVYTEEPHASRRKIILEKYPQIKKLFGHDPLFKWVVTLMVVTQLCMLPVVQQLSWPATLVLAYCFGGVINHSLMLAIHEIAHNLAFGHNRPMANRLFGFFANLPIGIPISISFKKYHLEHHRYQGDEVIDTDLPTLLEAKLFNTTGGKLVWLFLQPLFYALRPLVVRPKPPSPLELINLIIQLFFDAVVVKLFGWKVLGYLIYGSLMAM
;
A
#
# COMPACT_ATOMS: atom_id res chain seq x y z
N MET A 1 17.65 29.40 -4.88
CA MET A 1 16.92 29.11 -3.61
C MET A 1 16.67 27.62 -3.53
N GLY A 2 16.99 26.98 -2.41
CA GLY A 2 16.78 25.55 -2.17
C GLY A 2 18.07 24.85 -1.75
N GLN A 3 18.00 24.02 -0.70
CA GLN A 3 19.12 23.16 -0.30
C GLN A 3 19.35 22.07 -1.35
N LYS A 4 20.61 21.73 -1.59
CA LYS A 4 21.04 20.62 -2.45
C LYS A 4 21.71 19.56 -1.58
N VAL A 5 21.49 18.29 -1.92
CA VAL A 5 22.16 17.17 -1.23
C VAL A 5 23.68 17.31 -1.40
N SER A 6 24.43 17.14 -0.31
CA SER A 6 25.90 17.28 -0.29
C SER A 6 26.64 16.06 -0.86
N ARG A 7 25.97 14.90 -0.93
CA ARG A 7 26.49 13.66 -1.52
C ARG A 7 26.01 13.45 -2.95
N THR A 8 26.82 12.73 -3.72
CA THR A 8 26.52 12.33 -5.12
C THR A 8 26.18 10.85 -5.26
N ASP A 9 26.23 10.10 -4.15
CA ASP A 9 26.00 8.66 -4.03
C ASP A 9 25.13 8.32 -2.81
N PHE A 10 24.78 7.04 -2.67
CA PHE A 10 24.12 6.53 -1.47
C PHE A 10 25.11 6.41 -0.30
N GLU A 11 24.58 6.53 0.91
CA GLU A 11 25.32 6.18 2.12
C GLU A 11 25.25 4.67 2.36
N TRP A 12 26.41 4.05 2.50
CA TRP A 12 26.54 2.61 2.75
C TRP A 12 26.85 2.35 4.22
N VAL A 13 25.98 1.58 4.87
CA VAL A 13 26.10 1.22 6.27
C VAL A 13 26.28 -0.31 6.36
N TYR A 14 27.33 -0.74 7.05
CA TYR A 14 27.70 -2.16 7.16
C TYR A 14 27.33 -2.77 8.53
N THR A 15 26.59 -2.04 9.35
CA THR A 15 26.00 -2.58 10.57
C THR A 15 24.70 -3.30 10.25
N GLU A 16 24.38 -4.34 11.03
CA GLU A 16 23.10 -5.02 10.90
C GLU A 16 21.91 -4.06 11.11
N GLU A 17 20.77 -4.42 10.53
CA GLU A 17 19.54 -3.67 10.72
C GLU A 17 19.16 -3.64 12.22
N PRO A 18 18.77 -2.48 12.77
CA PRO A 18 18.68 -2.31 14.22
C PRO A 18 17.47 -3.00 14.86
N HIS A 19 16.46 -3.44 14.10
CA HIS A 19 15.23 -4.01 14.64
C HIS A 19 15.46 -5.40 15.25
N ALA A 20 16.24 -6.28 14.61
CA ALA A 20 16.54 -7.61 15.13
C ALA A 20 17.25 -7.56 16.49
N SER A 21 18.33 -6.79 16.58
CA SER A 21 19.11 -6.63 17.82
C SER A 21 18.31 -5.91 18.91
N ARG A 22 17.61 -4.83 18.58
CA ARG A 22 16.73 -4.13 19.53
C ARG A 22 15.60 -5.02 20.02
N ARG A 23 14.96 -5.81 19.15
CA ARG A 23 13.92 -6.77 19.56
C ARG A 23 14.46 -7.75 20.60
N LYS A 24 15.67 -8.29 20.40
CA LYS A 24 16.30 -9.19 21.38
C LYS A 24 16.48 -8.51 22.74
N ILE A 25 17.13 -7.34 22.76
CA ILE A 25 17.40 -6.57 23.98
C ILE A 25 16.10 -6.21 24.72
N ILE A 26 15.07 -5.76 23.99
CA ILE A 26 13.76 -5.41 24.56
C ILE A 26 13.09 -6.63 25.16
N LEU A 27 13.12 -7.79 24.49
CA LEU A 27 12.47 -9.01 24.99
C LEU A 27 13.21 -9.67 26.15
N GLU A 28 14.54 -9.50 26.24
CA GLU A 28 15.32 -9.91 27.41
C GLU A 28 14.98 -9.05 28.62
N LYS A 29 14.85 -7.74 28.45
CA LYS A 29 14.50 -6.80 29.52
C LYS A 29 13.02 -6.88 29.93
N TYR A 30 12.13 -7.12 28.97
CA TYR A 30 10.67 -7.10 29.16
C TYR A 30 10.00 -8.34 28.53
N PRO A 31 10.20 -9.55 29.10
CA PRO A 31 9.68 -10.79 28.53
C PRO A 31 8.15 -10.83 28.46
N GLN A 32 7.45 -10.05 29.29
CA GLN A 32 5.99 -9.93 29.28
C GLN A 32 5.43 -9.43 27.94
N ILE A 33 6.23 -8.71 27.13
CA ILE A 33 5.82 -8.23 25.80
C ILE A 33 5.42 -9.40 24.89
N LYS A 34 6.04 -10.58 25.05
CA LYS A 34 5.68 -11.78 24.26
C LYS A 34 4.21 -12.18 24.43
N LYS A 35 3.58 -11.85 25.56
CA LYS A 35 2.15 -12.12 25.79
C LYS A 35 1.24 -11.27 24.90
N LEU A 36 1.75 -10.17 24.36
CA LEU A 36 1.03 -9.27 23.46
C LEU A 36 1.21 -9.66 21.98
N PHE A 37 2.07 -10.64 21.68
CA PHE A 37 2.26 -11.10 20.30
C PHE A 37 1.02 -11.83 19.81
N GLY A 38 0.53 -11.41 18.68
CA GLY A 38 -0.67 -11.97 18.09
C GLY A 38 -1.21 -11.03 17.02
N HIS A 39 -2.45 -11.27 16.65
CA HIS A 39 -3.21 -10.37 15.80
C HIS A 39 -4.41 -9.84 16.57
N ASP A 40 -4.86 -8.65 16.21
CA ASP A 40 -6.07 -8.08 16.77
C ASP A 40 -7.31 -8.78 16.20
N PRO A 41 -8.16 -9.43 17.04
CA PRO A 41 -9.37 -10.09 16.57
C PRO A 41 -10.40 -9.13 15.94
N LEU A 42 -10.36 -7.83 16.26
CA LEU A 42 -11.27 -6.81 15.74
C LEU A 42 -10.87 -6.29 14.36
N PHE A 43 -9.58 -6.41 13.99
CA PHE A 43 -9.01 -5.87 12.76
C PHE A 43 -9.86 -6.17 11.51
N LYS A 44 -10.24 -7.45 11.31
CA LYS A 44 -11.06 -7.86 10.16
C LYS A 44 -12.43 -7.16 10.11
N TRP A 45 -13.04 -6.88 11.26
CA TRP A 45 -14.34 -6.22 11.33
C TRP A 45 -14.23 -4.73 11.01
N VAL A 46 -13.16 -4.08 11.47
CA VAL A 46 -12.86 -2.68 11.12
C VAL A 46 -12.63 -2.54 9.61
N VAL A 47 -11.84 -3.45 9.03
CA VAL A 47 -11.61 -3.47 7.57
C VAL A 47 -12.91 -3.73 6.80
N THR A 48 -13.73 -4.68 7.25
CA THR A 48 -15.05 -4.91 6.63
C THR A 48 -15.94 -3.69 6.71
N LEU A 49 -15.98 -2.99 7.84
CA LEU A 49 -16.74 -1.75 7.97
C LEU A 49 -16.25 -0.70 6.97
N MET A 50 -14.94 -0.48 6.85
CA MET A 50 -14.38 0.48 5.89
C MET A 50 -14.73 0.14 4.43
N VAL A 51 -14.64 -1.13 4.03
CA VAL A 51 -15.04 -1.56 2.69
C VAL A 51 -16.53 -1.31 2.47
N VAL A 52 -17.39 -1.72 3.41
CA VAL A 52 -18.84 -1.51 3.29
C VAL A 52 -19.18 -0.03 3.24
N THR A 53 -18.53 0.81 4.05
CA THR A 53 -18.70 2.27 4.01
C THR A 53 -18.39 2.83 2.63
N GLN A 54 -17.29 2.40 2.00
CA GLN A 54 -16.99 2.83 0.63
C GLN A 54 -18.05 2.38 -0.38
N LEU A 55 -18.52 1.14 -0.28
CA LEU A 55 -19.58 0.62 -1.15
C LEU A 55 -20.91 1.39 -0.97
N CYS A 56 -21.26 1.76 0.26
CA CYS A 56 -22.44 2.56 0.56
C CYS A 56 -22.35 4.00 0.01
N MET A 57 -21.15 4.53 -0.22
CA MET A 57 -20.96 5.86 -0.80
C MET A 57 -21.10 5.89 -2.33
N LEU A 58 -21.02 4.76 -3.03
CA LEU A 58 -21.07 4.73 -4.49
C LEU A 58 -22.34 5.38 -5.08
N PRO A 59 -23.56 5.12 -4.58
CA PRO A 59 -24.78 5.79 -5.08
C PRO A 59 -24.80 7.29 -4.76
N VAL A 60 -24.17 7.71 -3.66
CA VAL A 60 -24.07 9.13 -3.29
C VAL A 60 -23.16 9.85 -4.28
N VAL A 61 -21.97 9.31 -4.52
CA VAL A 61 -20.99 9.87 -5.46
C VAL A 61 -21.57 9.95 -6.87
N GLN A 62 -22.40 8.97 -7.27
CA GLN A 62 -23.06 8.96 -8.57
C GLN A 62 -23.84 10.27 -8.84
N GLN A 63 -24.42 10.89 -7.82
CA GLN A 63 -25.24 12.10 -7.95
C GLN A 63 -24.43 13.41 -7.87
N LEU A 64 -23.13 13.35 -7.53
CA LEU A 64 -22.30 14.55 -7.35
C LEU A 64 -21.78 15.12 -8.67
N SER A 65 -21.45 16.41 -8.70
CA SER A 65 -20.64 16.97 -9.78
C SER A 65 -19.19 16.46 -9.71
N TRP A 66 -18.43 16.59 -10.80
CA TRP A 66 -17.00 16.22 -10.79
C TRP A 66 -16.18 16.97 -9.73
N PRO A 67 -16.29 18.30 -9.57
CA PRO A 67 -15.57 19.00 -8.50
C PRO A 67 -15.92 18.50 -7.10
N ALA A 68 -17.21 18.29 -6.82
CA ALA A 68 -17.65 17.75 -5.53
C ALA A 68 -17.13 16.32 -5.32
N THR A 69 -17.09 15.51 -6.38
CA THR A 69 -16.52 14.16 -6.35
C THR A 69 -15.04 14.18 -5.99
N LEU A 70 -14.25 15.08 -6.56
CA LEU A 70 -12.81 15.20 -6.26
C LEU A 70 -12.56 15.64 -4.82
N VAL A 71 -13.32 16.61 -4.31
CA VAL A 71 -13.23 17.04 -2.91
C VAL A 71 -13.59 15.90 -1.96
N LEU A 72 -14.68 15.17 -2.24
CA LEU A 72 -15.09 14.03 -1.43
C LEU A 72 -14.08 12.87 -1.53
N ALA A 73 -13.49 12.65 -2.72
CA ALA A 73 -12.44 11.67 -2.94
C ALA A 73 -11.21 11.98 -2.09
N TYR A 74 -10.82 13.25 -1.93
CA TYR A 74 -9.69 13.61 -1.08
C TYR A 74 -10.03 13.52 0.42
N CYS A 75 -11.10 14.20 0.85
CA CYS A 75 -11.40 14.39 2.27
C CYS A 75 -12.00 13.15 2.96
N PHE A 76 -12.64 12.26 2.21
CA PHE A 76 -13.34 11.09 2.77
C PHE A 76 -12.86 9.79 2.12
N GLY A 77 -12.96 9.70 0.79
CA GLY A 77 -12.60 8.47 0.07
C GLY A 77 -11.13 8.09 0.25
N GLY A 78 -10.24 9.07 0.16
CA GLY A 78 -8.80 8.90 0.29
C GLY A 78 -8.39 8.58 1.70
N VAL A 79 -9.02 9.19 2.71
CA VAL A 79 -8.77 8.85 4.12
C VAL A 79 -9.09 7.38 4.40
N ILE A 80 -10.24 6.90 3.93
CA ILE A 80 -10.62 5.49 4.09
C ILE A 80 -9.72 4.59 3.24
N ASN A 81 -9.42 4.96 2.00
CA ASN A 81 -8.56 4.16 1.13
C ASN A 81 -7.12 4.08 1.64
N HIS A 82 -6.57 5.14 2.23
CA HIS A 82 -5.28 5.10 2.90
C HIS A 82 -5.28 4.10 4.06
N SER A 83 -6.32 4.16 4.91
CA SER A 83 -6.50 3.17 5.97
C SER A 83 -6.64 1.74 5.42
N LEU A 84 -7.35 1.54 4.30
CA LEU A 84 -7.44 0.24 3.63
C LEU A 84 -6.11 -0.22 3.04
N MET A 85 -5.27 0.66 2.50
CA MET A 85 -3.92 0.31 2.04
C MET A 85 -3.03 -0.13 3.21
N LEU A 86 -3.10 0.56 4.35
CA LEU A 86 -2.45 0.11 5.59
C LEU A 86 -3.02 -1.23 6.08
N ALA A 87 -4.33 -1.44 5.96
CA ALA A 87 -4.92 -2.72 6.29
C ALA A 87 -4.43 -3.85 5.35
N ILE A 88 -4.30 -3.59 4.05
CA ILE A 88 -3.71 -4.53 3.09
C ILE A 88 -2.27 -4.85 3.48
N HIS A 89 -1.51 -3.87 3.99
CA HIS A 89 -0.19 -4.08 4.55
C HIS A 89 -0.21 -5.07 5.73
N GLU A 90 -1.05 -4.87 6.74
CA GLU A 90 -1.15 -5.80 7.87
C GLU A 90 -1.64 -7.20 7.43
N ILE A 91 -2.55 -7.27 6.44
CA ILE A 91 -3.01 -8.52 5.83
C ILE A 91 -1.85 -9.24 5.11
N ALA A 92 -0.93 -8.50 4.49
CA ALA A 92 0.26 -9.07 3.86
C ALA A 92 1.12 -9.84 4.87
N HIS A 93 1.18 -9.37 6.11
CA HIS A 93 1.83 -10.04 7.25
C HIS A 93 0.99 -11.17 7.87
N ASN A 94 -0.17 -11.49 7.30
CA ASN A 94 -1.14 -12.48 7.79
C ASN A 94 -1.77 -12.12 9.16
N LEU A 95 -1.93 -10.82 9.45
CA LEU A 95 -2.45 -10.35 10.73
C LEU A 95 -3.98 -10.17 10.76
N ALA A 96 -4.74 -10.56 9.74
CA ALA A 96 -6.20 -10.55 9.83
C ALA A 96 -6.77 -11.83 10.47
N PHE A 97 -6.19 -12.99 10.15
CA PHE A 97 -6.62 -14.30 10.65
C PHE A 97 -5.48 -15.10 11.32
N GLY A 98 -4.32 -14.48 11.47
CA GLY A 98 -3.10 -15.09 11.97
C GLY A 98 -2.34 -15.91 10.92
N HIS A 99 -1.09 -16.22 11.27
CA HIS A 99 -0.12 -16.92 10.42
C HIS A 99 -0.55 -18.34 10.00
N ASN A 100 -1.39 -19.00 10.80
CA ASN A 100 -1.86 -20.36 10.54
C ASN A 100 -2.93 -20.43 9.42
N ARG A 101 -3.42 -19.29 8.92
CA ARG A 101 -4.46 -19.21 7.89
C ARG A 101 -4.06 -18.27 6.74
N PRO A 102 -2.96 -18.55 6.03
CA PRO A 102 -2.44 -17.63 5.00
C PRO A 102 -3.43 -17.42 3.84
N MET A 103 -4.21 -18.44 3.46
CA MET A 103 -5.23 -18.31 2.41
C MET A 103 -6.42 -17.45 2.83
N ALA A 104 -6.86 -17.52 4.10
CA ALA A 104 -7.91 -16.65 4.60
C ALA A 104 -7.49 -15.17 4.53
N ASN A 105 -6.23 -14.88 4.90
CA ASN A 105 -5.67 -13.53 4.76
C ASN A 105 -5.62 -13.08 3.29
N ARG A 106 -5.19 -13.94 2.36
CA ARG A 106 -5.16 -13.61 0.91
C ARG A 106 -6.55 -13.29 0.36
N LEU A 107 -7.55 -14.12 0.67
CA LEU A 107 -8.93 -13.88 0.24
C LEU A 107 -9.50 -12.58 0.82
N PHE A 108 -9.20 -12.30 2.08
CA PHE A 108 -9.60 -11.05 2.72
C PHE A 108 -8.86 -9.83 2.16
N GLY A 109 -7.61 -10.02 1.73
CA GLY A 109 -6.84 -9.03 0.99
C GLY A 109 -7.52 -8.63 -0.32
N PHE A 110 -8.05 -9.59 -1.09
CA PHE A 110 -8.84 -9.29 -2.30
C PHE A 110 -10.07 -8.43 -1.98
N PHE A 111 -10.77 -8.75 -0.89
CA PHE A 111 -11.94 -8.01 -0.44
C PHE A 111 -11.59 -6.58 0.02
N ALA A 112 -10.53 -6.42 0.83
CA ALA A 112 -10.03 -5.12 1.27
C ALA A 112 -9.53 -4.26 0.10
N ASN A 113 -9.09 -4.90 -0.99
CA ASN A 113 -8.60 -4.24 -2.20
C ASN A 113 -9.72 -3.63 -3.05
N LEU A 114 -10.97 -4.09 -2.96
CA LEU A 114 -12.04 -3.66 -3.89
C LEU A 114 -12.17 -2.13 -3.98
N PRO A 115 -12.22 -1.37 -2.87
CA PRO A 115 -12.35 0.09 -2.91
C PRO A 115 -11.10 0.83 -3.40
N ILE A 116 -9.96 0.15 -3.56
CA ILE A 116 -8.72 0.75 -4.06
C ILE A 116 -8.80 1.04 -5.57
N GLY A 117 -9.53 0.19 -6.31
CA GLY A 117 -9.69 0.32 -7.77
C GLY A 117 -8.51 -0.19 -8.61
N ILE A 118 -7.48 -0.76 -7.96
CA ILE A 118 -6.26 -1.27 -8.62
C ILE A 118 -5.82 -2.54 -7.88
N PRO A 119 -5.49 -3.67 -8.55
CA PRO A 119 -5.26 -4.97 -7.92
C PRO A 119 -3.88 -5.06 -7.24
N ILE A 120 -3.72 -4.45 -6.07
CA ILE A 120 -2.43 -4.35 -5.38
C ILE A 120 -2.17 -5.45 -4.36
N SER A 121 -3.18 -6.11 -3.80
CA SER A 121 -3.05 -6.91 -2.56
C SER A 121 -1.95 -7.99 -2.62
N ILE A 122 -1.92 -8.81 -3.68
CA ILE A 122 -0.93 -9.90 -3.78
C ILE A 122 0.43 -9.39 -4.24
N SER A 123 0.46 -8.49 -5.22
CA SER A 123 1.72 -7.91 -5.72
C SER A 123 2.42 -7.11 -4.62
N PHE A 124 1.68 -6.31 -3.85
CA PHE A 124 2.18 -5.63 -2.67
C PHE A 124 2.83 -6.63 -1.71
N LYS A 125 2.11 -7.66 -1.25
CA LYS A 125 2.66 -8.67 -0.34
C LYS A 125 3.95 -9.31 -0.85
N LYS A 126 4.02 -9.59 -2.16
CA LYS A 126 5.17 -10.23 -2.81
C LYS A 126 6.44 -9.39 -2.76
N TYR A 127 6.34 -8.07 -2.94
CA TYR A 127 7.49 -7.16 -2.86
C TYR A 127 7.74 -6.71 -1.42
N HIS A 128 6.68 -6.41 -0.68
CA HIS A 128 6.74 -5.90 0.69
C HIS A 128 7.42 -6.86 1.68
N LEU A 129 7.18 -8.17 1.56
CA LEU A 129 7.86 -9.15 2.41
C LEU A 129 9.36 -9.27 2.10
N GLU A 130 9.78 -8.97 0.86
CA GLU A 130 11.20 -8.88 0.53
C GLU A 130 11.81 -7.59 1.09
N HIS A 131 11.12 -6.45 0.96
CA HIS A 131 11.52 -5.20 1.60
C HIS A 131 11.82 -5.41 3.09
N HIS A 132 10.90 -6.02 3.85
CA HIS A 132 11.13 -6.28 5.28
C HIS A 132 12.28 -7.26 5.56
N ARG A 133 12.53 -8.21 4.67
CA ARG A 133 13.57 -9.23 4.87
C ARG A 133 14.96 -8.73 4.48
N TYR A 134 15.04 -7.84 3.50
CA TYR A 134 16.26 -7.35 2.88
C TYR A 134 16.30 -5.82 2.88
N GLN A 135 15.78 -5.20 3.94
CA GLN A 135 15.61 -3.75 4.04
C GLN A 135 16.94 -3.03 3.81
N GLY A 136 16.97 -2.09 2.87
CA GLY A 136 18.18 -1.35 2.50
C GLY A 136 19.09 -2.04 1.49
N ASP A 137 18.75 -3.24 1.00
CA ASP A 137 19.47 -3.90 -0.08
C ASP A 137 19.17 -3.24 -1.43
N GLU A 138 20.20 -2.78 -2.14
CA GLU A 138 20.03 -1.97 -3.36
C GLU A 138 19.32 -2.69 -4.52
N VAL A 139 19.30 -4.03 -4.55
CA VAL A 139 18.73 -4.83 -5.64
C VAL A 139 17.42 -5.50 -5.24
N ILE A 140 17.32 -5.95 -4.00
CA ILE A 140 16.17 -6.71 -3.50
C ILE A 140 15.09 -5.78 -2.96
N ASP A 141 15.48 -4.72 -2.25
CA ASP A 141 14.55 -3.74 -1.68
C ASP A 141 14.11 -2.72 -2.74
N THR A 142 12.95 -2.99 -3.34
CA THR A 142 12.38 -2.12 -4.37
C THR A 142 11.79 -0.82 -3.81
N ASP A 143 11.75 -0.64 -2.50
CA ASP A 143 11.21 0.58 -1.89
C ASP A 143 12.27 1.71 -1.87
N LEU A 144 13.54 1.36 -2.08
CA LEU A 144 14.63 2.33 -2.27
C LEU A 144 14.48 3.09 -3.60
N PRO A 145 14.60 4.43 -3.60
CA PRO A 145 14.72 5.20 -4.82
C PRO A 145 15.91 4.74 -5.64
N THR A 146 15.76 4.67 -6.97
CA THR A 146 16.90 4.40 -7.85
C THR A 146 17.91 5.55 -7.84
N LEU A 147 19.16 5.29 -8.25
CA LEU A 147 20.17 6.34 -8.40
C LEU A 147 19.73 7.44 -9.38
N LEU A 148 18.94 7.08 -10.40
CA LEU A 148 18.35 8.04 -11.34
C LEU A 148 17.37 8.97 -10.62
N GLU A 149 16.42 8.42 -9.85
CA GLU A 149 15.49 9.21 -9.05
C GLU A 149 16.24 10.12 -8.07
N ALA A 150 17.22 9.59 -7.35
CA ALA A 150 18.03 10.36 -6.42
C ALA A 150 18.77 11.53 -7.09
N LYS A 151 19.25 11.35 -8.33
CA LYS A 151 19.92 12.40 -9.10
C LYS A 151 18.95 13.42 -9.69
N LEU A 152 17.78 12.99 -10.18
CA LEU A 152 16.77 13.87 -10.76
C LEU A 152 16.08 14.74 -9.69
N PHE A 153 15.84 14.18 -8.50
CA PHE A 153 15.05 14.81 -7.45
C PHE A 153 15.91 15.25 -6.24
N ASN A 154 17.07 15.87 -6.50
CA ASN A 154 18.04 16.28 -5.47
C ASN A 154 17.92 17.75 -4.99
N THR A 155 16.92 18.49 -5.47
CA THR A 155 16.62 19.87 -5.06
C THR A 155 15.31 19.92 -4.28
N THR A 156 15.04 21.01 -3.54
CA THR A 156 13.75 21.19 -2.85
C THR A 156 12.55 21.03 -3.80
N GLY A 157 12.58 21.71 -4.96
CA GLY A 157 11.50 21.59 -5.96
C GLY A 157 11.41 20.19 -6.57
N GLY A 158 12.56 19.56 -6.86
CA GLY A 158 12.59 18.18 -7.35
C GLY A 158 11.98 17.19 -6.34
N LYS A 159 12.31 17.31 -5.05
CA LYS A 159 11.72 16.49 -3.99
C LYS A 159 10.21 16.68 -3.88
N LEU A 160 9.71 17.91 -4.02
CA LEU A 160 8.27 18.17 -4.05
C LEU A 160 7.59 17.44 -5.22
N VAL A 161 8.17 17.48 -6.43
CA VAL A 161 7.66 16.72 -7.57
C VAL A 161 7.72 15.22 -7.31
N TRP A 162 8.81 14.74 -6.71
CA TRP A 162 8.96 13.33 -6.35
C TRP A 162 7.87 12.85 -5.39
N LEU A 163 7.46 13.68 -4.41
CA LEU A 163 6.36 13.35 -3.50
C LEU A 163 5.03 13.14 -4.26
N PHE A 164 4.70 14.01 -5.22
CA PHE A 164 3.49 13.82 -6.03
C PHE A 164 3.54 12.59 -6.94
N LEU A 165 4.74 12.17 -7.34
CA LEU A 165 4.95 11.00 -8.18
C LEU A 165 5.19 9.71 -7.36
N GLN A 166 5.29 9.80 -6.04
CA GLN A 166 5.61 8.68 -5.17
C GLN A 166 4.65 7.50 -5.36
N PRO A 167 3.32 7.68 -5.49
CA PRO A 167 2.39 6.58 -5.77
C PRO A 167 2.76 5.79 -7.04
N LEU A 168 3.22 6.51 -8.07
CA LEU A 168 3.62 5.92 -9.34
C LEU A 168 4.97 5.21 -9.23
N PHE A 169 5.94 5.79 -8.52
CA PHE A 169 7.21 5.14 -8.27
C PHE A 169 7.03 3.86 -7.45
N TYR A 170 6.20 3.90 -6.40
CA TYR A 170 5.92 2.73 -5.57
C TYR A 170 5.28 1.60 -6.38
N ALA A 171 4.35 1.92 -7.28
CA ALA A 171 3.69 0.93 -8.13
C ALA A 171 4.57 0.38 -9.27
N LEU A 172 5.37 1.25 -9.91
CA LEU A 172 6.06 0.92 -11.17
C LEU A 172 7.53 0.54 -10.97
N ARG A 173 8.23 1.11 -9.99
CA ARG A 173 9.67 0.84 -9.76
C ARG A 173 9.94 -0.65 -9.55
N PRO A 174 9.15 -1.41 -8.77
CA PRO A 174 9.40 -2.84 -8.60
C PRO A 174 9.37 -3.62 -9.92
N LEU A 175 8.54 -3.20 -10.88
CA LEU A 175 8.41 -3.85 -12.20
C LEU A 175 9.62 -3.59 -13.11
N VAL A 176 10.37 -2.52 -12.86
CA VAL A 176 11.55 -2.14 -13.64
C VAL A 176 12.83 -2.65 -12.98
N VAL A 177 12.96 -2.45 -11.66
CA VAL A 177 14.18 -2.79 -10.90
C VAL A 177 14.28 -4.29 -10.64
N ARG A 178 13.17 -4.92 -10.28
CA ARG A 178 13.14 -6.35 -9.91
C ARG A 178 11.87 -7.01 -10.46
N PRO A 179 11.73 -7.10 -11.80
CA PRO A 179 10.59 -7.76 -12.42
C PRO A 179 10.50 -9.22 -11.94
N LYS A 180 9.31 -9.63 -11.53
CA LYS A 180 9.03 -11.00 -11.12
C LYS A 180 7.91 -11.58 -11.97
N PRO A 181 7.93 -12.88 -12.27
CA PRO A 181 6.86 -13.51 -13.02
C PRO A 181 5.53 -13.36 -12.25
N PRO A 182 4.41 -13.05 -12.92
CA PRO A 182 3.10 -13.01 -12.29
C PRO A 182 2.73 -14.36 -11.69
N SER A 183 2.19 -14.35 -10.49
CA SER A 183 1.67 -15.56 -9.83
C SER A 183 0.19 -15.79 -10.14
N PRO A 184 -0.32 -17.03 -10.02
CA PRO A 184 -1.75 -17.31 -10.21
C PRO A 184 -2.66 -16.46 -9.32
N LEU A 185 -2.22 -16.14 -8.10
CA LEU A 185 -2.98 -15.30 -7.17
C LEU A 185 -3.01 -13.83 -7.59
N GLU A 186 -1.96 -13.31 -8.23
CA GLU A 186 -1.97 -11.97 -8.83
C GLU A 186 -2.98 -11.90 -9.99
N LEU A 187 -3.05 -12.95 -10.82
CA LEU A 187 -4.05 -13.05 -11.88
C LEU A 187 -5.47 -13.12 -11.31
N ILE A 188 -5.70 -13.88 -10.25
CA ILE A 188 -6.99 -13.93 -9.55
C ILE A 188 -7.35 -12.54 -8.98
N ASN A 189 -6.39 -11.85 -8.34
CA ASN A 189 -6.62 -10.49 -7.83
C ASN A 189 -7.05 -9.55 -8.95
N LEU A 190 -6.35 -9.60 -10.09
CA LEU A 190 -6.62 -8.78 -11.27
C LEU A 190 -8.03 -9.04 -11.80
N ILE A 191 -8.41 -10.31 -11.98
CA ILE A 191 -9.74 -10.68 -12.47
C ILE A 191 -10.83 -10.18 -11.52
N ILE A 192 -10.68 -10.38 -10.22
CA ILE A 192 -11.65 -9.91 -9.22
C ILE A 192 -11.77 -8.38 -9.26
N GLN A 193 -10.65 -7.66 -9.30
CA GLN A 193 -10.67 -6.20 -9.33
C GLN A 193 -11.32 -5.66 -10.61
N LEU A 194 -10.90 -6.16 -11.77
CA LEU A 194 -11.48 -5.73 -13.06
C LEU A 194 -12.97 -6.05 -13.15
N PHE A 195 -13.40 -7.20 -12.64
CA PHE A 195 -14.81 -7.55 -12.58
C PHE A 195 -15.58 -6.57 -11.67
N PHE A 196 -15.06 -6.28 -10.48
CA PHE A 196 -15.67 -5.32 -9.56
C PHE A 196 -15.74 -3.92 -10.18
N ASP A 197 -14.66 -3.42 -10.76
CA ASP A 197 -14.60 -2.11 -11.40
C ASP A 197 -15.60 -2.01 -12.56
N ALA A 198 -15.71 -3.08 -13.38
CA ALA A 198 -16.70 -3.15 -14.46
C ALA A 198 -18.14 -3.12 -13.92
N VAL A 199 -18.42 -3.79 -12.80
CA VAL A 199 -19.73 -3.71 -12.13
C VAL A 199 -19.99 -2.29 -11.62
N VAL A 200 -19.00 -1.64 -10.99
CA VAL A 200 -19.13 -0.25 -10.53
C VAL A 200 -19.42 0.69 -11.69
N VAL A 201 -18.69 0.58 -12.80
CA VAL A 201 -18.91 1.42 -13.98
C VAL A 201 -20.29 1.16 -14.60
N LYS A 202 -20.70 -0.10 -14.72
CA LYS A 202 -21.99 -0.47 -15.30
C LYS A 202 -23.17 0.06 -14.48
N LEU A 203 -23.06 0.06 -13.15
CA LEU A 203 -24.13 0.47 -12.25
C LEU A 203 -24.10 1.97 -11.91
N PHE A 204 -22.91 2.55 -11.75
CA PHE A 204 -22.72 3.90 -11.21
C PHE A 204 -21.96 4.86 -12.14
N GLY A 205 -21.32 4.35 -13.19
CA GLY A 205 -20.57 5.14 -14.16
C GLY A 205 -19.11 5.40 -13.79
N TRP A 206 -18.33 5.84 -14.77
CA TRP A 206 -16.88 6.08 -14.65
C TRP A 206 -16.48 7.06 -13.55
N LYS A 207 -17.33 8.05 -13.26
CA LYS A 207 -17.08 9.03 -12.20
C LYS A 207 -16.90 8.39 -10.83
N VAL A 208 -17.70 7.36 -10.53
CA VAL A 208 -17.65 6.67 -9.24
C VAL A 208 -16.42 5.77 -9.13
N LEU A 209 -16.00 5.14 -10.23
CA LEU A 209 -14.71 4.45 -10.26
C LEU A 209 -13.55 5.45 -10.07
N GLY A 210 -13.65 6.63 -10.71
CA GLY A 210 -12.70 7.72 -10.52
C GLY A 210 -12.58 8.16 -9.06
N TYR A 211 -13.70 8.26 -8.33
CA TYR A 211 -13.69 8.55 -6.89
C TYR A 211 -12.84 7.57 -6.08
N LEU A 212 -12.98 6.26 -6.34
CA LEU A 212 -12.19 5.22 -5.67
C LEU A 212 -10.71 5.33 -6.01
N ILE A 213 -10.36 5.43 -7.30
CA ILE A 213 -8.97 5.46 -7.77
C ILE A 213 -8.28 6.77 -7.35
N TYR A 214 -8.91 7.93 -7.55
CA TYR A 214 -8.33 9.21 -7.16
C TYR A 214 -8.17 9.30 -5.64
N GLY A 215 -9.13 8.77 -4.87
CA GLY A 215 -8.98 8.67 -3.41
C GLY A 215 -7.71 7.91 -3.03
N SER A 216 -7.47 6.75 -3.65
CA SER A 216 -6.26 5.95 -3.40
C SER A 216 -4.96 6.67 -3.79
N LEU A 217 -4.96 7.43 -4.89
CA LEU A 217 -3.77 8.13 -5.39
C LEU A 217 -3.44 9.40 -4.60
N MET A 218 -4.45 10.16 -4.17
CA MET A 218 -4.24 11.47 -3.52
C MET A 218 -3.90 11.35 -2.03
N ALA A 219 -4.16 10.20 -1.42
CA ALA A 219 -3.95 9.95 0.00
C ALA A 219 -2.84 8.92 0.28
N MET A 220 -2.03 8.54 -0.71
CA MET A 220 -0.83 7.70 -0.50
C MET A 220 0.32 8.49 0.11
#